data_AF-A0A108WWJ4-F1
#
_entry.id   AF-A0A108WWJ4-F1
#
_cell.length_a   1.000
_cell.length_b   1.000
_cell.length_c   1.000
_cell.angle_alpha   90.00
_cell.angle_beta   90.00
_cell.angle_gamma   90.00
#
_symmetry.space_group_name_H-M   'P 1'
#
loop_
_entity.id
_entity.type
_entity.pdbx_description
1 polymer ?
#
loop_
_entity_poly.entity_id
_entity_poly.type
_entity_poly.pdbx_seq_one_letter_code
_entity_poly.pdbx_strand_id
1 'polypeptide(L)'
;MSSVILNKLVGDKARRTKSFDIKKSLTETVVAGLLALIVFGPVVGVVLDGYSFNWQPGRVAWMTAIVMAGRFALSLLLQAPVGIRLSHRFSNAEGGVHVLKPDHRSQLIWMMPVVVIAAFIFPVFADKYLLTVVILGLIYVLLGLGLNIVVGLAGLLDLGYVGFYAIGAYGLALGYQYLGLGFWSVLPLAAIAAGLAGCLLGFPVLRMHGDYLAIVTLGFGEIIRLVLNNWLSFTGGPNGLPVPAPTFLGVEFGRQAKSGGIPIHQLLGIDYNPNLKFVFIYTVLFLVVLAVLYIKHCLTRMPMGRAWEALREDEIACRSMGLNHVLVKLSAFTIGASTAGLAGVFFASYQGFVNPTSFTFFESALILAIVVLGGMGSTVGVVIAAFVLTVAPEMLRSFAEYRVLLFGILMVLMMIWRPRGLIRISRTGVRPRKGVLAKVEGA
;
A
#
# COMPACT_ATOMS: atom_id res chain seq x y z
N MET A 1 33.13 6.82 35.77
CA MET A 1 33.25 6.89 34.30
C MET A 1 33.33 5.46 33.78
N SER A 2 32.18 4.93 33.35
CA SER A 2 31.87 3.48 33.32
C SER A 2 32.68 2.71 32.27
N SER A 3 33.07 1.48 32.59
CA SER A 3 33.72 0.47 31.73
C SER A 3 33.03 0.30 30.36
N VAL A 4 31.76 0.68 30.25
CA VAL A 4 30.98 0.72 29.01
C VAL A 4 31.49 1.77 28.02
N ILE A 5 31.96 2.94 28.50
CA ILE A 5 32.52 4.01 27.65
C ILE A 5 33.91 3.60 27.15
N LEU A 6 34.71 2.94 27.99
CA LEU A 6 36.03 2.42 27.62
C LEU A 6 35.90 1.29 26.57
N ASN A 7 34.97 0.35 26.75
CA ASN A 7 34.72 -0.71 25.75
C ASN A 7 34.15 -0.16 24.43
N LYS A 8 33.36 0.92 24.46
CA LYS A 8 32.93 1.63 23.25
C LYS A 8 34.09 2.29 22.53
N LEU A 9 34.97 2.98 23.25
CA LEU A 9 36.14 3.65 22.67
C LEU A 9 37.21 2.66 22.16
N VAL A 10 37.38 1.52 22.83
CA VAL A 10 38.30 0.45 22.44
C VAL A 10 37.75 -0.37 21.26
N GLY A 11 36.45 -0.69 21.25
CA GLY A 11 35.79 -1.37 20.12
C GLY A 11 35.71 -0.52 18.84
N ASP A 12 35.56 0.80 18.99
CA ASP A 12 35.54 1.75 17.86
C ASP A 12 36.97 2.05 17.34
N LYS A 13 38.01 2.00 18.21
CA LYS A 13 39.42 2.03 17.77
C LYS A 13 39.86 0.75 17.07
N ALA A 14 39.44 -0.43 17.55
CA ALA A 14 39.84 -1.72 16.97
C ALA A 14 39.21 -2.01 15.59
N ARG A 15 38.08 -1.37 15.24
CA ARG A 15 37.48 -1.47 13.90
C ARG A 15 38.01 -0.45 12.90
N ARG A 16 38.58 0.68 13.37
CA ARG A 16 39.17 1.71 12.49
C ARG A 16 40.44 1.25 11.77
N THR A 17 41.03 0.12 12.15
CA THR A 17 42.30 -0.41 11.62
C THR A 17 42.14 -1.63 10.70
N LYS A 18 40.93 -2.05 10.33
CA LYS A 18 40.79 -3.08 9.28
C LYS A 18 41.12 -2.48 7.93
N SER A 19 42.26 -2.90 7.36
CA SER A 19 42.59 -2.70 5.94
C SER A 19 41.46 -3.22 5.06
N PHE A 20 41.26 -2.60 3.89
CA PHE A 20 40.30 -3.07 2.89
C PHE A 20 40.47 -4.57 2.64
N ASP A 21 39.41 -5.34 2.84
CA ASP A 21 39.40 -6.79 2.60
C ASP A 21 39.03 -7.04 1.14
N ILE A 22 40.04 -6.87 0.29
CA ILE A 22 39.92 -7.00 -1.17
C ILE A 22 39.50 -8.42 -1.54
N LYS A 23 39.99 -9.43 -0.81
CA LYS A 23 39.64 -10.83 -1.05
C LYS A 23 38.15 -11.06 -0.85
N LYS A 24 37.58 -10.53 0.23
CA LYS A 24 36.14 -10.58 0.46
C LYS A 24 35.35 -9.84 -0.62
N SER A 25 35.76 -8.62 -0.98
CA SER A 25 35.09 -7.85 -2.04
C SER A 25 35.12 -8.57 -3.40
N LEU A 26 36.20 -9.26 -3.72
CA LEU A 26 36.31 -10.06 -4.94
C LEU A 26 35.33 -11.25 -4.92
N THR A 27 35.28 -11.98 -3.81
CA THR A 27 34.35 -13.12 -3.68
C THR A 27 32.88 -12.68 -3.78
N GLU A 28 32.49 -11.58 -3.13
CA GLU A 28 31.13 -11.02 -3.25
C GLU A 28 30.81 -10.58 -4.68
N THR A 29 31.80 -10.04 -5.39
CA THR A 29 31.66 -9.60 -6.77
C THR A 29 31.44 -10.77 -7.72
N VAL A 30 32.20 -11.85 -7.57
CA VAL A 30 32.04 -13.07 -8.38
C VAL A 30 30.69 -13.73 -8.13
N VAL A 31 30.27 -13.85 -6.86
CA VAL A 31 28.95 -14.41 -6.52
C VAL A 31 27.83 -13.57 -7.12
N ALA A 32 27.90 -12.24 -7.02
CA ALA A 32 26.91 -11.35 -7.62
C ALA A 32 26.91 -11.44 -9.16
N GLY A 33 28.09 -11.58 -9.78
CA GLY A 33 28.22 -11.80 -11.24
C GLY A 33 27.59 -13.11 -11.70
N LEU A 34 27.81 -14.21 -10.97
CA LEU A 34 27.19 -15.50 -11.25
C LEU A 34 25.66 -15.44 -11.12
N LEU A 35 25.15 -14.81 -10.06
CA LEU A 35 23.71 -14.60 -9.89
C LEU A 35 23.13 -13.74 -11.02
N ALA A 36 23.82 -12.65 -11.40
CA ALA A 36 23.40 -11.80 -12.51
C ALA A 36 23.39 -12.57 -13.85
N LEU A 37 24.37 -13.45 -14.09
CA LEU A 37 24.40 -14.29 -15.28
C LEU A 37 23.22 -15.28 -15.32
N ILE A 38 22.90 -15.92 -14.19
CA ILE A 38 21.76 -16.84 -14.07
C ILE A 38 20.44 -16.11 -14.36
N VAL A 39 20.29 -14.86 -13.87
CA VAL A 39 19.05 -14.09 -14.03
C VAL A 39 18.95 -13.42 -15.40
N PHE A 40 19.98 -12.71 -15.86
CA PHE A 40 19.95 -11.95 -17.12
C PHE A 40 20.21 -12.80 -18.35
N GLY A 41 20.87 -13.96 -18.20
CA GLY A 41 21.12 -14.91 -19.29
C GLY A 41 19.85 -15.26 -20.06
N PRO A 42 18.81 -15.84 -19.42
CA PRO A 42 17.57 -16.19 -20.10
C PRO A 42 16.69 -14.98 -20.44
N VAL A 43 16.72 -13.92 -19.62
CA VAL A 43 15.80 -12.76 -19.78
C VAL A 43 16.23 -11.84 -20.93
N VAL A 44 17.54 -11.60 -21.08
CA VAL A 44 18.09 -10.62 -22.04
C VAL A 44 18.93 -11.28 -23.11
N GLY A 45 19.54 -12.43 -22.82
CA GLY A 45 20.41 -13.13 -23.76
C GLY A 45 19.68 -13.87 -24.86
N VAL A 46 18.39 -14.18 -24.67
CA VAL A 46 17.57 -14.88 -25.66
C VAL A 46 16.46 -13.94 -26.13
N VAL A 47 16.65 -13.33 -27.30
CA VAL A 47 15.64 -12.50 -27.94
C VAL A 47 14.83 -13.38 -28.89
N LEU A 48 13.51 -13.39 -28.71
CA LEU A 48 12.58 -14.11 -29.57
C LEU A 48 12.14 -13.20 -30.71
N ASP A 49 12.57 -13.52 -31.93
CA ASP A 49 12.09 -12.87 -33.16
C ASP A 49 11.19 -13.88 -33.91
N GLY A 50 9.91 -13.89 -33.57
CA GLY A 50 8.92 -14.84 -34.10
C GLY A 50 9.22 -16.28 -33.66
N TYR A 51 9.59 -17.14 -34.60
CA TYR A 51 9.99 -18.54 -34.35
C TYR A 51 11.51 -18.75 -34.27
N SER A 52 12.30 -17.67 -34.38
CA SER A 52 13.76 -17.74 -34.35
C SER A 52 14.31 -17.28 -32.99
N PHE A 53 15.33 -18.00 -32.50
CA PHE A 53 16.04 -17.69 -31.26
C PHE A 53 17.31 -16.92 -31.60
N ASN A 54 17.34 -15.62 -31.32
CA ASN A 54 18.52 -14.80 -31.52
C ASN A 54 19.28 -14.66 -30.18
N TRP A 55 20.41 -15.38 -30.09
CA TRP A 55 21.28 -15.34 -28.91
C TRP A 55 22.16 -14.09 -28.95
N GLN A 56 22.01 -13.21 -27.97
CA GLN A 56 22.75 -11.95 -27.86
C GLN A 56 23.65 -11.92 -26.61
N PRO A 57 24.77 -12.67 -26.61
CA PRO A 57 25.64 -12.81 -25.43
C PRO A 57 26.29 -11.49 -25.02
N GLY A 58 26.48 -10.55 -25.96
CA GLY A 58 27.07 -9.24 -25.68
C GLY A 58 26.25 -8.41 -24.68
N ARG A 59 24.91 -8.46 -24.76
CA ARG A 59 24.03 -7.73 -23.82
C ARG A 59 24.15 -8.29 -22.40
N VAL A 60 24.12 -9.61 -22.28
CA VAL A 60 24.26 -10.30 -20.99
C VAL A 60 25.63 -10.03 -20.37
N ALA A 61 26.70 -10.12 -21.16
CA ALA A 61 28.06 -9.86 -20.70
C ALA A 61 28.21 -8.44 -20.15
N TRP A 62 27.69 -7.43 -20.85
CA TRP A 62 27.70 -6.05 -20.38
C TRP A 62 26.89 -5.86 -19.09
N MET A 63 25.69 -6.42 -18.99
CA MET A 63 24.87 -6.31 -17.78
C MET A 63 25.52 -7.00 -16.58
N THR A 64 26.07 -8.19 -16.76
CA THR A 64 26.81 -8.90 -15.72
C THR A 64 28.07 -8.13 -15.29
N ALA A 65 28.81 -7.55 -16.24
CA ALA A 65 29.98 -6.72 -15.93
C ALA A 65 29.61 -5.47 -15.12
N ILE A 66 28.50 -4.80 -15.45
CA ILE A 66 27.98 -3.65 -14.71
C ILE A 66 27.62 -4.05 -13.28
N VAL A 67 26.95 -5.19 -13.08
CA VAL A 67 26.62 -5.70 -11.73
C VAL A 67 27.88 -6.03 -10.94
N MET A 68 28.88 -6.67 -11.57
CA MET A 68 30.15 -6.97 -10.91
C MET A 68 30.89 -5.70 -10.50
N ALA A 69 31.02 -4.73 -11.42
CA ALA A 69 31.65 -3.44 -11.12
C ALA A 69 30.90 -2.68 -10.01
N GLY A 70 29.58 -2.63 -10.09
CA GLY A 70 28.72 -2.02 -9.08
C GLY A 70 28.83 -2.69 -7.71
N ARG A 71 28.84 -4.03 -7.65
CA ARG A 71 29.00 -4.77 -6.40
C ARG A 71 30.38 -4.60 -5.79
N PHE A 72 31.43 -4.61 -6.61
CA PHE A 72 32.80 -4.37 -6.17
C PHE A 72 32.94 -2.96 -5.57
N ALA A 73 32.44 -1.94 -6.28
CA ALA A 73 32.42 -0.56 -5.81
C ALA A 73 31.61 -0.40 -4.51
N LEU A 74 30.43 -1.03 -4.42
CA LEU A 74 29.61 -1.01 -3.22
C LEU A 74 30.30 -1.70 -2.04
N SER A 75 30.96 -2.84 -2.26
CA SER A 75 31.68 -3.58 -1.22
C SER A 75 32.84 -2.74 -0.67
N LEU A 76 33.60 -2.06 -1.53
CA LEU A 76 34.64 -1.12 -1.13
C LEU A 76 34.07 0.09 -0.39
N LEU A 77 32.96 0.66 -0.86
CA LEU A 77 32.31 1.81 -0.23
C LEU A 77 31.78 1.47 1.17
N LEU A 78 31.23 0.27 1.36
CA LEU A 78 30.75 -0.21 2.67
C LEU A 78 31.89 -0.47 3.67
N GLN A 79 33.09 -0.80 3.19
CA GLN A 79 34.30 -0.93 4.00
C GLN A 79 34.96 0.42 4.31
N ALA A 80 34.70 1.46 3.50
CA ALA A 80 35.20 2.80 3.74
C ALA A 80 34.61 3.40 5.04
N PRO A 81 35.30 4.36 5.68
CA PRO A 81 34.81 5.02 6.91
C PRO A 81 33.48 5.77 6.72
N VAL A 82 33.12 6.11 5.49
CA VAL A 82 31.79 6.65 5.14
C VAL A 82 30.73 5.53 5.17
N GLY A 83 31.02 4.37 4.58
CA GLY A 83 30.12 3.21 4.57
C GLY A 83 29.89 2.60 5.95
N ILE A 84 30.92 2.56 6.79
CA ILE A 84 30.80 2.09 8.19
C ILE A 84 29.91 3.05 9.01
N ARG A 85 30.07 4.37 8.84
CA ARG A 85 29.17 5.35 9.49
C ARG A 85 27.74 5.22 9.00
N LEU A 86 27.56 4.97 7.71
CA LEU A 86 26.26 4.76 7.10
C LEU A 86 25.60 3.46 7.62
N SER A 87 26.34 2.35 7.70
CA SER A 87 25.85 1.07 8.22
C SER A 87 25.52 1.11 9.72
N HIS A 88 26.28 1.87 10.52
CA HIS A 88 25.96 2.08 11.94
C HIS A 88 24.70 2.93 12.17
N ARG A 89 24.38 3.88 11.28
CA ARG A 89 23.08 4.57 11.32
C ARG A 89 21.93 3.61 11.05
N PHE A 90 22.15 2.58 10.23
CA PHE A 90 21.17 1.53 9.95
C PHE A 90 21.05 0.51 11.08
N SER A 91 22.15 0.08 11.72
CA SER A 91 22.10 -0.86 12.85
C SER A 91 21.46 -0.24 14.10
N ASN A 92 21.73 1.04 14.38
CA ASN A 92 21.11 1.76 15.51
C ASN A 92 19.65 2.16 15.24
N ALA A 93 19.11 1.85 14.06
CA ALA A 93 17.67 1.96 13.81
C ALA A 93 16.88 0.78 14.42
N GLU A 94 17.58 -0.26 14.90
CA GLU A 94 17.02 -1.29 15.77
C GLU A 94 17.06 -0.84 17.24
N GLY A 95 15.94 -1.01 17.95
CA GLY A 95 15.88 -0.81 19.40
C GLY A 95 15.01 0.36 19.85
N GLY A 96 13.71 0.32 19.56
CA GLY A 96 12.74 1.14 20.28
C GLY A 96 11.54 1.57 19.43
N VAL A 97 10.35 1.07 19.79
CA VAL A 97 9.12 1.78 19.50
C VAL A 97 9.19 3.09 20.29
N HIS A 98 9.07 4.23 19.63
CA HIS A 98 9.04 5.50 20.34
C HIS A 98 7.72 5.56 21.12
N VAL A 99 7.77 5.31 22.43
CA VAL A 99 6.62 5.43 23.32
C VAL A 99 6.46 6.89 23.69
N LEU A 100 5.40 7.50 23.16
CA LEU A 100 4.99 8.86 23.53
C LEU A 100 4.43 8.84 24.95
N LYS A 101 4.72 9.89 25.71
CA LYS A 101 4.12 10.10 27.03
C LYS A 101 2.58 10.10 26.90
N PRO A 102 1.83 9.64 27.93
CA PRO A 102 0.38 9.51 27.85
C PRO A 102 -0.38 10.83 27.57
N ASP A 103 0.24 11.97 27.85
CA ASP A 103 -0.29 13.32 27.63
C ASP A 103 0.26 14.04 26.39
N HIS A 104 1.01 13.33 25.53
CA HIS A 104 1.61 13.95 24.37
C HIS A 104 0.54 14.27 23.31
N ARG A 105 0.14 15.55 23.24
CA ARG A 105 -0.67 16.07 22.13
C ARG A 105 0.26 16.33 20.95
N SER A 106 0.20 15.48 19.93
CA SER A 106 0.99 15.65 18.71
C SER A 106 0.65 16.99 18.03
N GLN A 107 1.67 17.74 17.61
CA GLN A 107 1.50 18.98 16.83
C GLN A 107 0.75 18.74 15.50
N LEU A 108 0.74 17.49 15.01
CA LEU A 108 -0.08 17.08 13.86
C LEU A 108 -1.58 17.28 14.08
N ILE A 109 -2.07 17.34 15.32
CA ILE A 109 -3.49 17.63 15.60
C ILE A 109 -3.89 19.03 15.09
N TRP A 110 -2.97 19.98 15.07
CA TRP A 110 -3.20 21.33 14.52
C TRP A 110 -2.98 21.40 13.01
N MET A 111 -2.08 20.59 12.44
CA MET A 111 -1.84 20.56 11.00
C MET A 111 -2.93 19.78 10.23
N MET A 112 -3.49 18.73 10.81
CA MET A 112 -4.54 17.91 10.19
C MET A 112 -5.78 18.73 9.74
N PRO A 113 -6.41 19.58 10.58
CA PRO A 113 -7.56 20.37 10.13
C PRO A 113 -7.20 21.36 9.02
N VAL A 114 -5.99 21.94 9.04
CA VAL A 114 -5.51 22.82 7.96
C VAL A 114 -5.37 22.07 6.64
N VAL A 115 -4.79 20.85 6.66
CA VAL A 115 -4.69 19.99 5.48
C VAL A 115 -6.06 19.58 4.97
N VAL A 116 -7.00 19.28 5.87
CA VAL A 116 -8.38 18.92 5.50
C VAL A 116 -9.11 20.09 4.85
N ILE A 117 -8.97 21.30 5.40
CA ILE A 117 -9.56 22.53 4.83
C ILE A 117 -8.93 22.82 3.46
N ALA A 118 -7.61 22.73 3.34
CA ALA A 118 -6.91 22.94 2.07
C ALA A 118 -7.37 21.93 0.99
N ALA A 119 -7.52 20.65 1.35
CA ALA A 119 -8.04 19.63 0.45
C ALA A 119 -9.51 19.87 0.06
N PHE A 120 -10.34 20.38 0.97
CA PHE A 120 -11.73 20.73 0.64
C PHE A 120 -11.84 21.90 -0.35
N ILE A 121 -10.90 22.86 -0.27
CA ILE A 121 -10.84 24.03 -1.15
C ILE A 121 -10.18 23.72 -2.51
N PHE A 122 -9.28 22.72 -2.55
CA PHE A 122 -8.55 22.30 -3.74
C PHE A 122 -9.37 22.16 -5.04
N PRO A 123 -10.55 21.50 -5.07
CA PRO A 123 -11.31 21.32 -6.31
C PRO A 123 -11.84 22.61 -6.93
N VAL A 124 -11.89 23.73 -6.19
CA VAL A 124 -12.31 25.04 -6.70
C VAL A 124 -11.24 25.65 -7.61
N PHE A 125 -9.96 25.30 -7.40
CA PHE A 125 -8.82 25.88 -8.11
C PHE A 125 -8.12 24.89 -9.06
N ALA A 126 -8.49 23.61 -9.02
CA ALA A 126 -7.78 22.55 -9.72
C ALA A 126 -8.30 22.31 -11.14
N ASP A 127 -7.39 22.25 -12.11
CA ASP A 127 -7.68 21.77 -13.46
C ASP A 127 -8.10 20.29 -13.47
N LYS A 128 -8.86 19.88 -14.50
CA LYS A 128 -9.33 18.49 -14.68
C LYS A 128 -8.20 17.46 -14.55
N TYR A 129 -7.03 17.77 -15.08
CA TYR A 129 -5.86 16.88 -15.00
C TYR A 129 -5.41 16.69 -13.55
N LEU A 130 -5.18 17.78 -12.81
CA LEU A 130 -4.77 17.71 -11.40
C LEU A 130 -5.83 17.00 -10.54
N LEU A 131 -7.10 17.29 -10.77
CA LEU A 131 -8.22 16.68 -10.06
C LEU A 131 -8.24 15.16 -10.29
N THR A 132 -7.98 14.72 -11.51
CA THR A 132 -7.86 13.32 -11.89
C THR A 132 -6.70 12.61 -11.17
N VAL A 133 -5.52 13.24 -11.14
CA VAL A 133 -4.34 12.68 -10.47
C VAL A 133 -4.58 12.55 -8.96
N VAL A 134 -5.22 13.55 -8.34
CA VAL A 134 -5.52 13.52 -6.90
C VAL A 134 -6.62 12.50 -6.57
N ILE A 135 -7.65 12.34 -7.40
CA ILE A 135 -8.65 11.26 -7.24
C ILE A 135 -7.94 9.90 -7.23
N LEU A 136 -7.05 9.66 -8.19
CA LEU A 136 -6.28 8.42 -8.25
C LEU A 136 -5.44 8.24 -6.97
N GLY A 137 -4.74 9.29 -6.54
CA GLY A 137 -4.02 9.28 -5.26
C GLY A 137 -4.91 8.91 -4.06
N LEU A 138 -6.11 9.48 -3.95
CA LEU A 138 -7.06 9.17 -2.88
C LEU A 138 -7.60 7.73 -2.94
N ILE A 139 -7.80 7.16 -4.13
CA ILE A 139 -8.17 5.74 -4.28
C ILE A 139 -7.07 4.84 -3.70
N TYR A 140 -5.81 5.10 -4.03
CA TYR A 140 -4.69 4.34 -3.47
C TYR A 140 -4.44 4.64 -1.99
N VAL A 141 -4.80 5.82 -1.49
CA VAL A 141 -4.87 6.07 -0.04
C VAL A 141 -5.87 5.13 0.60
N LEU A 142 -7.07 4.97 0.04
CA LEU A 142 -8.10 4.09 0.58
C LEU A 142 -7.65 2.61 0.57
N LEU A 143 -7.06 2.16 -0.54
CA LEU A 143 -6.47 0.82 -0.67
C LEU A 143 -5.33 0.59 0.34
N GLY A 144 -4.40 1.55 0.43
CA GLY A 144 -3.30 1.50 1.37
C GLY A 144 -3.79 1.49 2.82
N LEU A 145 -4.80 2.29 3.16
CA LEU A 145 -5.37 2.33 4.50
C LEU A 145 -6.02 1.00 4.89
N GLY A 146 -6.75 0.37 3.96
CA GLY A 146 -7.35 -0.93 4.17
C GLY A 146 -6.33 -2.05 4.33
N LEU A 147 -5.34 -2.12 3.44
CA LEU A 147 -4.26 -3.10 3.54
C LEU A 147 -3.39 -2.87 4.79
N ASN A 148 -3.23 -1.63 5.24
CA ASN A 148 -2.52 -1.29 6.48
C ASN A 148 -3.24 -1.80 7.75
N ILE A 149 -4.53 -2.11 7.70
CA ILE A 149 -5.22 -2.79 8.80
C ILE A 149 -4.75 -4.26 8.87
N VAL A 150 -4.68 -4.93 7.72
CA VAL A 150 -4.32 -6.35 7.62
C VAL A 150 -2.82 -6.57 7.87
N VAL A 151 -1.97 -5.92 7.08
CA VAL A 151 -0.51 -6.06 7.17
C VAL A 151 0.05 -5.26 8.34
N GLY A 152 -0.44 -4.04 8.52
CA GLY A 152 0.12 -3.10 9.50
C GLY A 152 -0.29 -3.36 10.94
N LEU A 153 -1.53 -3.75 11.21
CA LEU A 153 -2.00 -4.04 12.58
C LEU A 153 -1.95 -5.53 12.89
N ALA A 154 -2.55 -6.38 12.05
CA ALA A 154 -2.63 -7.81 12.32
C ALA A 154 -1.39 -8.61 11.88
N GLY A 155 -0.48 -8.03 11.08
CA GLY A 155 0.77 -8.69 10.66
C GLY A 155 0.58 -9.77 9.59
N LEU A 156 -0.54 -9.74 8.87
CA LEU A 156 -0.90 -10.73 7.85
C LEU A 156 -0.50 -10.22 6.47
N LEU A 157 0.30 -10.98 5.74
CA LEU A 157 0.72 -10.61 4.39
C LEU A 157 -0.37 -10.99 3.38
N ASP A 158 -0.88 -9.99 2.65
CA ASP A 158 -1.93 -10.16 1.64
C ASP A 158 -1.44 -9.62 0.28
N LEU A 159 -1.01 -10.54 -0.59
CA LEU A 159 -0.62 -10.23 -1.99
C LEU A 159 -1.82 -10.24 -2.94
N GLY A 160 -2.97 -10.74 -2.48
CA GLY A 160 -4.20 -10.88 -3.24
C GLY A 160 -5.13 -9.68 -3.17
N TYR A 161 -4.68 -8.58 -2.56
CA TYR A 161 -5.55 -7.46 -2.17
C TYR A 161 -6.32 -6.85 -3.36
N VAL A 162 -5.74 -6.91 -4.57
CA VAL A 162 -6.39 -6.50 -5.82
C VAL A 162 -7.70 -7.25 -6.12
N GLY A 163 -7.87 -8.48 -5.61
CA GLY A 163 -9.10 -9.26 -5.77
C GLY A 163 -10.30 -8.59 -5.08
N PHE A 164 -10.12 -8.09 -3.85
CA PHE A 164 -11.19 -7.36 -3.13
C PHE A 164 -11.54 -6.03 -3.81
N TYR A 165 -10.51 -5.37 -4.33
CA TYR A 165 -10.65 -4.18 -5.15
C TYR A 165 -11.43 -4.45 -6.46
N ALA A 166 -11.15 -5.57 -7.13
CA ALA A 166 -11.87 -6.00 -8.32
C ALA A 166 -13.34 -6.32 -8.03
N ILE A 167 -13.64 -7.01 -6.92
CA ILE A 167 -15.01 -7.29 -6.47
C ILE A 167 -15.82 -6.00 -6.31
N GLY A 168 -15.22 -4.95 -5.75
CA GLY A 168 -15.89 -3.65 -5.62
C GLY A 168 -16.14 -2.96 -6.96
N ALA A 169 -15.14 -2.95 -7.85
CA ALA A 169 -15.24 -2.31 -9.16
C ALA A 169 -16.27 -3.00 -10.07
N TYR A 170 -16.21 -4.33 -10.16
CA TYR A 170 -17.19 -5.13 -10.89
C TYR A 170 -18.56 -5.15 -10.23
N GLY A 171 -18.62 -5.05 -8.89
CA GLY A 171 -19.88 -4.90 -8.17
C GLY A 171 -20.68 -3.68 -8.64
N LEU A 172 -20.01 -2.56 -8.95
CA LEU A 172 -20.66 -1.38 -9.54
C LEU A 172 -21.09 -1.59 -10.99
N ALA A 173 -20.23 -2.15 -11.84
CA ALA A 173 -20.55 -2.39 -13.24
C ALA A 173 -21.74 -3.36 -13.40
N LEU A 174 -21.67 -4.51 -12.71
CA LEU A 174 -22.69 -5.56 -12.76
C LEU A 174 -23.97 -5.14 -12.03
N GLY A 175 -23.84 -4.49 -10.88
CA GLY A 175 -24.99 -3.98 -10.13
C GLY A 175 -25.80 -2.97 -10.94
N TYR A 176 -25.14 -2.13 -11.74
CA TYR A 176 -25.83 -1.23 -12.65
C TYR A 176 -26.47 -1.98 -13.83
N GLN A 177 -25.72 -2.86 -14.50
CA GLN A 177 -26.18 -3.53 -15.72
C GLN A 177 -27.35 -4.49 -15.48
N TYR A 178 -27.30 -5.30 -14.42
CA TYR A 178 -28.29 -6.35 -14.17
C TYR A 178 -29.36 -5.95 -13.16
N LEU A 179 -29.00 -5.18 -12.13
CA LEU A 179 -29.90 -4.84 -11.02
C LEU A 179 -30.39 -3.39 -11.07
N GLY A 180 -29.89 -2.57 -12.01
CA GLY A 180 -30.22 -1.14 -12.10
C GLY A 180 -29.79 -0.34 -10.86
N LEU A 181 -28.86 -0.87 -10.05
CA LEU A 181 -28.43 -0.23 -8.81
C LEU A 181 -27.57 1.00 -9.09
N GLY A 182 -27.87 2.10 -8.41
CA GLY A 182 -27.10 3.33 -8.48
C GLY A 182 -25.82 3.29 -7.65
N PHE A 183 -24.97 4.30 -7.85
CA PHE A 183 -23.69 4.48 -7.15
C PHE A 183 -23.84 4.39 -5.62
N TRP A 184 -24.85 5.03 -5.04
CA TRP A 184 -25.08 5.08 -3.60
C TRP A 184 -25.48 3.73 -3.00
N SER A 185 -26.25 2.91 -3.72
CA SER A 185 -26.67 1.59 -3.27
C SER A 185 -25.52 0.59 -3.35
N VAL A 186 -24.71 0.70 -4.41
CA VAL A 186 -23.57 -0.19 -4.59
C VAL A 186 -22.42 0.14 -3.64
N LEU A 187 -22.22 1.40 -3.26
CA LEU A 187 -21.13 1.78 -2.35
C LEU A 187 -21.08 0.93 -1.04
N PRO A 188 -22.16 0.83 -0.24
CA PRO A 188 -22.17 -0.06 0.93
C PRO A 188 -22.23 -1.55 0.55
N LEU A 189 -22.95 -1.91 -0.53
CA LEU A 189 -23.07 -3.29 -0.96
C LEU A 189 -21.73 -3.89 -1.39
N ALA A 190 -20.89 -3.12 -2.07
CA ALA A 190 -19.54 -3.48 -2.48
C ALA A 190 -18.62 -3.67 -1.26
N ALA A 191 -18.74 -2.81 -0.25
CA ALA A 191 -18.02 -2.97 1.01
C ALA A 191 -18.40 -4.27 1.72
N ILE A 192 -19.69 -4.59 1.75
CA ILE A 192 -20.21 -5.83 2.35
C ILE A 192 -19.76 -7.04 1.52
N ALA A 193 -19.90 -7.01 0.20
CA ALA A 193 -19.52 -8.11 -0.68
C ALA A 193 -18.02 -8.40 -0.62
N ALA A 194 -17.18 -7.36 -0.66
CA ALA A 194 -15.73 -7.51 -0.50
C ALA A 194 -15.37 -7.98 0.91
N GLY A 195 -16.04 -7.48 1.95
CA GLY A 195 -15.86 -7.96 3.32
C GLY A 195 -16.25 -9.43 3.49
N LEU A 196 -17.36 -9.87 2.89
CA LEU A 196 -17.80 -11.27 2.88
C LEU A 196 -16.83 -12.15 2.12
N ALA A 197 -16.33 -11.71 0.96
CA ALA A 197 -15.29 -12.42 0.23
C ALA A 197 -13.99 -12.52 1.04
N GLY A 198 -13.62 -11.45 1.76
CA GLY A 198 -12.51 -11.43 2.70
C GLY A 198 -12.72 -12.41 3.86
N CYS A 199 -13.92 -12.47 4.44
CA CYS A 199 -14.27 -13.41 5.49
C CYS A 199 -14.20 -14.87 4.97
N LEU A 200 -14.76 -15.12 3.79
CA LEU A 200 -14.75 -16.43 3.15
C LEU A 200 -13.34 -16.91 2.84
N LEU A 201 -12.48 -16.03 2.33
CA LEU A 201 -11.07 -16.34 2.10
C LEU A 201 -10.29 -16.46 3.41
N GLY A 202 -10.53 -15.57 4.37
CA GLY A 202 -9.84 -15.57 5.65
C GLY A 202 -10.04 -16.89 6.39
N PHE A 203 -11.24 -17.45 6.43
CA PHE A 203 -11.51 -18.68 7.19
C PHE A 203 -10.56 -19.86 6.91
N PRO A 204 -10.34 -20.31 5.65
CA PRO A 204 -9.36 -21.35 5.36
C PRO A 204 -7.91 -20.87 5.46
N VAL A 205 -7.63 -19.62 5.07
CA VAL A 205 -6.27 -19.12 4.93
C VAL A 205 -5.61 -18.89 6.31
N LEU A 206 -6.40 -18.64 7.35
CA LEU A 206 -5.91 -18.47 8.72
C LEU A 206 -5.34 -19.73 9.37
N ARG A 207 -5.49 -20.90 8.72
CA ARG A 207 -4.79 -22.14 9.12
C ARG A 207 -3.34 -22.19 8.63
N MET A 208 -2.93 -21.23 7.81
CA MET A 208 -1.60 -21.18 7.22
C MET A 208 -0.77 -20.07 7.86
N HIS A 209 0.53 -20.32 8.01
CA HIS A 209 1.46 -19.39 8.66
C HIS A 209 2.42 -18.76 7.64
N GLY A 210 2.77 -17.49 7.89
CA GLY A 210 3.84 -16.79 7.18
C GLY A 210 3.62 -16.71 5.66
N ASP A 211 4.57 -17.24 4.89
CA ASP A 211 4.62 -17.11 3.43
C ASP A 211 3.49 -17.88 2.73
N TYR A 212 2.96 -18.94 3.34
CA TYR A 212 1.85 -19.70 2.76
C TYR A 212 0.56 -18.87 2.66
N LEU A 213 0.31 -17.99 3.65
CA LEU A 213 -0.79 -17.02 3.62
C LEU A 213 -0.64 -16.07 2.41
N ALA A 214 0.58 -15.61 2.13
CA ALA A 214 0.87 -14.75 1.00
C ALA A 214 0.63 -15.44 -0.36
N ILE A 215 1.05 -16.70 -0.49
CA ILE A 215 0.86 -17.47 -1.72
C ILE A 215 -0.63 -17.68 -2.01
N VAL A 216 -1.42 -18.03 -1.00
CA VAL A 216 -2.85 -18.30 -1.21
C VAL A 216 -3.64 -17.02 -1.48
N THR A 217 -3.28 -15.90 -0.84
CA THR A 217 -3.91 -14.61 -1.18
C THR A 217 -3.57 -14.21 -2.62
N LEU A 218 -2.33 -14.36 -3.07
CA LEU A 218 -1.96 -14.15 -4.48
C LEU A 218 -2.83 -15.02 -5.40
N GLY A 219 -2.95 -16.31 -5.09
CA GLY A 219 -3.80 -17.24 -5.81
C GLY A 219 -5.25 -16.77 -5.90
N PHE A 220 -5.83 -16.29 -4.79
CA PHE A 220 -7.18 -15.71 -4.78
C PHE A 220 -7.30 -14.50 -5.72
N GLY A 221 -6.35 -13.56 -5.67
CA GLY A 221 -6.37 -12.39 -6.55
C GLY A 221 -6.34 -12.79 -8.03
N GLU A 222 -5.48 -13.75 -8.39
CA GLU A 222 -5.39 -14.28 -9.75
C GLU A 222 -6.62 -15.10 -10.16
N ILE A 223 -7.22 -15.88 -9.25
CA ILE A 223 -8.49 -16.58 -9.50
C ILE A 223 -9.59 -15.57 -9.84
N ILE A 224 -9.74 -14.51 -9.05
CA ILE A 224 -10.74 -13.46 -9.33
C ILE A 224 -10.47 -12.83 -10.71
N ARG A 225 -9.22 -12.46 -11.01
CA ARG A 225 -8.86 -11.90 -12.31
C ARG A 225 -9.16 -12.85 -13.47
N LEU A 226 -8.85 -14.13 -13.33
CA LEU A 226 -9.12 -15.15 -14.35
C LEU A 226 -10.62 -15.40 -14.53
N VAL A 227 -11.40 -15.42 -13.45
CA VAL A 227 -12.86 -15.54 -13.50
C VAL A 227 -13.45 -14.35 -14.27
N LEU A 228 -13.01 -13.13 -13.94
CA LEU A 228 -13.45 -11.91 -14.63
C LEU A 228 -13.03 -11.88 -16.11
N ASN A 229 -11.91 -12.50 -16.47
CA ASN A 229 -11.45 -12.53 -17.85
C ASN A 229 -12.12 -13.63 -18.69
N ASN A 230 -12.42 -14.79 -18.11
CA ASN A 230 -12.98 -15.94 -18.84
C ASN A 230 -14.51 -15.95 -18.87
N TRP A 231 -15.18 -15.27 -17.93
CA TRP A 231 -16.64 -15.33 -17.81
C TRP A 231 -17.33 -14.31 -18.71
N LEU A 232 -17.28 -14.53 -20.03
CA LEU A 232 -17.80 -13.60 -21.03
C LEU A 232 -19.30 -13.27 -20.86
N SER A 233 -20.12 -14.27 -20.53
CA SER A 233 -21.58 -14.10 -20.45
C SER A 233 -22.04 -13.19 -19.30
N PHE A 234 -21.25 -13.09 -18.23
CA PHE A 234 -21.61 -12.31 -17.05
C PHE A 234 -20.79 -11.03 -16.91
N THR A 235 -19.49 -11.08 -17.22
CA THR A 235 -18.54 -9.99 -16.95
C THR A 235 -18.07 -9.25 -18.20
N GLY A 236 -18.50 -9.67 -19.39
CA GLY A 236 -17.98 -9.16 -20.66
C GLY A 236 -16.55 -9.65 -20.99
N GLY A 237 -15.92 -10.43 -20.11
CA GLY A 237 -14.61 -11.02 -20.33
C GLY A 237 -13.52 -9.95 -20.56
N PRO A 238 -12.61 -10.14 -21.54
CA PRO A 238 -11.53 -9.19 -21.82
C PRO A 238 -12.03 -7.83 -22.31
N ASN A 239 -13.26 -7.77 -22.87
CA ASN A 239 -13.83 -6.52 -23.34
C ASN A 239 -14.10 -5.59 -22.16
N GLY A 240 -14.48 -6.13 -21.00
CA GLY A 240 -14.86 -5.37 -19.81
C GLY A 240 -16.31 -4.85 -19.86
N LEU A 241 -16.68 -4.03 -18.87
CA LEU A 241 -18.04 -3.49 -18.73
C LEU A 241 -18.05 -1.95 -18.55
N PRO A 242 -18.98 -1.24 -19.22
CA PRO A 242 -19.17 0.18 -18.99
C PRO A 242 -19.78 0.44 -17.62
N VAL A 243 -19.33 1.51 -16.97
CA VAL A 243 -19.81 1.92 -15.64
C VAL A 243 -20.62 3.20 -15.78
N PRO A 244 -21.78 3.31 -15.12
CA PRO A 244 -22.56 4.55 -15.14
C PRO A 244 -21.76 5.71 -14.54
N ALA A 245 -22.05 6.92 -15.02
CA ALA A 245 -21.62 8.10 -14.29
C ALA A 245 -22.29 8.11 -12.91
N PRO A 246 -21.57 8.49 -11.83
CA PRO A 246 -22.17 8.55 -10.51
C PRO A 246 -23.25 9.62 -10.51
N THR A 247 -24.39 9.32 -9.89
CA THR A 247 -25.53 10.24 -9.75
C THR A 247 -25.63 10.76 -8.32
N PHE A 248 -26.12 11.98 -8.12
CA PHE A 248 -26.42 12.49 -6.79
C PHE A 248 -27.90 12.22 -6.49
N LEU A 249 -28.21 11.22 -5.66
CA LEU A 249 -29.59 10.88 -5.27
C LEU A 249 -30.58 10.79 -6.44
N GLY A 250 -30.16 10.20 -7.58
CA GLY A 250 -30.97 10.08 -8.80
C GLY A 250 -30.84 11.23 -9.79
N VAL A 251 -30.09 12.28 -9.45
CA VAL A 251 -29.85 13.43 -10.32
C VAL A 251 -28.55 13.22 -11.11
N GLU A 252 -28.62 13.35 -12.44
CA GLU A 252 -27.49 13.08 -13.34
C GLU A 252 -26.62 14.33 -13.57
N PHE A 253 -25.30 14.13 -13.69
CA PHE A 253 -24.34 15.17 -14.10
C PHE A 253 -24.22 15.31 -15.63
N GLY A 254 -25.13 14.68 -16.39
CA GLY A 254 -25.19 14.78 -17.84
C GLY A 254 -25.71 16.14 -18.31
N ARG A 255 -25.38 16.51 -19.55
CA ARG A 255 -25.91 17.73 -20.20
C ARG A 255 -27.43 17.67 -20.36
N GLN A 256 -27.96 16.47 -20.58
CA GLN A 256 -29.38 16.11 -20.57
C GLN A 256 -29.54 14.87 -19.68
N ALA A 257 -30.63 14.79 -18.92
CA ALA A 257 -30.91 13.60 -18.11
C ALA A 257 -31.49 12.49 -19.00
N LYS A 258 -30.93 11.28 -18.91
CA LYS A 258 -31.39 10.12 -19.68
C LYS A 258 -32.75 9.58 -19.20
N SER A 259 -33.14 9.87 -17.95
CA SER A 259 -34.38 9.40 -17.33
C SER A 259 -35.40 10.51 -17.03
N GLY A 260 -35.44 11.59 -17.82
CA GLY A 260 -36.46 12.64 -17.68
C GLY A 260 -36.38 13.49 -16.39
N GLY A 261 -35.29 13.36 -15.62
CA GLY A 261 -35.01 14.18 -14.44
C GLY A 261 -34.42 15.55 -14.78
N ILE A 262 -34.39 16.45 -13.81
CA ILE A 262 -33.71 17.74 -13.95
C ILE A 262 -32.22 17.49 -13.71
N PRO A 263 -31.31 17.75 -14.66
CA PRO A 263 -29.88 17.53 -14.45
C PRO A 263 -29.31 18.49 -13.39
N ILE A 264 -28.29 18.01 -12.67
CA ILE A 264 -27.17 18.78 -12.11
C ILE A 264 -27.31 20.31 -12.08
N HIS A 265 -26.91 20.82 -13.25
CA HIS A 265 -26.70 22.20 -13.61
C HIS A 265 -27.99 23.02 -13.60
N GLN A 266 -29.11 22.44 -14.05
CA GLN A 266 -30.43 23.08 -14.01
C GLN A 266 -31.01 23.14 -12.60
N LEU A 267 -30.78 22.11 -11.78
CA LEU A 267 -31.26 22.10 -10.39
C LEU A 267 -30.52 23.14 -9.52
N LEU A 268 -29.21 23.30 -9.75
CA LEU A 268 -28.36 24.24 -9.01
C LEU A 268 -28.29 25.64 -9.64
N GLY A 269 -28.90 25.86 -10.81
CA GLY A 269 -28.88 27.15 -11.51
C GLY A 269 -27.48 27.60 -11.96
N ILE A 270 -26.57 26.65 -12.19
CA ILE A 270 -25.17 26.88 -12.57
C ILE A 270 -24.91 26.39 -13.99
N ASP A 271 -24.00 27.05 -14.72
CA ASP A 271 -23.62 26.62 -16.07
C ASP A 271 -23.08 25.19 -16.09
N TYR A 272 -23.42 24.44 -17.15
CA TYR A 272 -22.94 23.07 -17.32
C TYR A 272 -21.42 23.03 -17.50
N ASN A 273 -20.72 22.54 -16.47
CA ASN A 273 -19.29 22.30 -16.52
C ASN A 273 -18.98 20.79 -16.44
N PRO A 274 -18.32 20.18 -17.46
CA PRO A 274 -17.93 18.77 -17.46
C PRO A 274 -17.07 18.34 -16.25
N ASN A 275 -16.40 19.29 -15.59
CA ASN A 275 -15.57 19.03 -14.43
C ASN A 275 -16.38 18.73 -13.16
N LEU A 276 -17.67 19.10 -13.11
CA LEU A 276 -18.53 18.90 -11.93
C LEU A 276 -18.63 17.42 -11.53
N LYS A 277 -18.64 16.50 -12.50
CA LYS A 277 -18.60 15.05 -12.22
C LYS A 277 -17.36 14.67 -11.41
N PHE A 278 -16.19 15.19 -11.80
CA PHE A 278 -14.92 14.88 -11.14
C PHE A 278 -14.83 15.54 -9.76
N VAL A 279 -15.30 16.79 -9.63
CA VAL A 279 -15.42 17.49 -8.35
C VAL A 279 -16.32 16.70 -7.38
N PHE A 280 -17.43 16.16 -7.88
CA PHE A 280 -18.35 15.35 -7.07
C PHE A 280 -17.70 14.05 -6.59
N ILE A 281 -17.09 13.29 -7.51
CA ILE A 281 -16.35 12.05 -7.16
C ILE A 281 -15.27 12.36 -6.13
N TYR A 282 -14.49 13.42 -6.35
CA TYR A 282 -13.46 13.87 -5.42
C TYR A 282 -14.02 14.18 -4.04
N THR A 283 -15.10 14.97 -3.96
CA THR A 283 -15.70 15.38 -2.68
C THR A 283 -16.23 14.18 -1.92
N VAL A 284 -16.95 13.26 -2.58
CA VAL A 284 -17.47 12.05 -1.94
C VAL A 284 -16.33 11.12 -1.51
N LEU A 285 -15.33 10.91 -2.37
CA LEU A 285 -14.16 10.10 -2.06
C LEU A 285 -13.38 10.67 -0.87
N PHE A 286 -13.18 11.98 -0.84
CA PHE A 286 -12.50 12.66 0.25
C PHE A 286 -13.25 12.46 1.58
N LEU A 287 -14.58 12.61 1.59
CA LEU A 287 -15.41 12.33 2.76
C LEU A 287 -15.31 10.86 3.20
N VAL A 288 -15.28 9.91 2.25
CA VAL A 288 -15.11 8.48 2.57
C VAL A 288 -13.72 8.21 3.15
N VAL A 289 -12.65 8.81 2.61
CA VAL A 289 -11.29 8.69 3.16
C VAL A 289 -11.25 9.23 4.59
N LEU A 290 -11.88 10.39 4.86
CA LEU A 290 -11.98 10.93 6.23
C LEU A 290 -12.77 10.00 7.15
N ALA A 291 -13.88 9.43 6.68
CA ALA A 291 -14.66 8.46 7.44
C ALA A 291 -13.83 7.21 7.78
N VAL A 292 -13.08 6.66 6.81
CA VAL A 292 -12.21 5.50 7.04
C VAL A 292 -11.06 5.83 7.99
N LEU A 293 -10.46 7.02 7.88
CA LEU A 293 -9.44 7.49 8.82
C LEU A 293 -10.00 7.61 10.24
N TYR A 294 -11.21 8.14 10.39
CA TYR A 294 -11.91 8.23 11.68
C TYR A 294 -12.24 6.84 12.25
N ILE A 295 -12.81 5.95 11.43
CA ILE A 295 -13.12 4.57 11.83
C ILE A 295 -11.84 3.86 12.27
N LYS A 296 -10.74 3.95 11.50
CA LYS A 296 -9.44 3.38 11.87
C LYS A 296 -8.92 3.94 13.19
N HIS A 297 -9.06 5.25 13.41
CA HIS A 297 -8.67 5.89 14.66
C HIS A 297 -9.46 5.35 15.87
N CYS A 298 -10.76 5.15 15.71
CA CYS A 298 -11.60 4.52 16.73
C CYS A 298 -11.20 3.05 16.96
N LEU A 299 -11.00 2.30 15.88
CA LEU A 299 -10.74 0.87 15.90
C LEU A 299 -9.42 0.51 16.59
N THR A 300 -8.38 1.30 16.37
CA THR A 300 -7.07 1.15 17.05
C THR A 300 -7.14 1.40 18.56
N ARG A 301 -8.10 2.20 19.04
CA ARG A 301 -8.31 2.42 20.49
C ARG A 301 -9.18 1.35 21.14
N MET A 302 -10.05 0.71 20.36
CA MET A 302 -10.96 -0.36 20.78
C MET A 302 -10.23 -1.67 21.11
N PRO A 303 -10.86 -2.58 21.89
CA PRO A 303 -10.27 -3.88 22.22
C PRO A 303 -9.84 -4.70 20.99
N MET A 304 -10.62 -4.60 19.90
CA MET A 304 -10.35 -5.28 18.63
C MET A 304 -8.98 -4.90 18.05
N GLY A 305 -8.70 -3.59 17.94
CA GLY A 305 -7.44 -3.10 17.41
C GLY A 305 -6.24 -3.46 18.29
N ARG A 306 -6.41 -3.42 19.61
CA ARG A 306 -5.35 -3.86 20.55
C ARG A 306 -5.08 -5.35 20.45
N ALA A 307 -6.12 -6.16 20.20
CA ALA A 307 -5.96 -7.59 19.98
C ALA A 307 -5.20 -7.88 18.69
N TRP A 308 -5.40 -7.11 17.62
CA TRP A 308 -4.59 -7.23 16.40
C TRP A 308 -3.11 -6.95 16.63
N GLU A 309 -2.82 -5.84 17.32
CA GLU A 309 -1.43 -5.47 17.62
C GLU A 309 -0.74 -6.50 18.52
N ALA A 310 -1.43 -7.01 19.55
CA ALA A 310 -0.89 -8.03 20.43
C ALA A 310 -0.64 -9.36 19.70
N LEU A 311 -1.58 -9.77 18.84
CA LEU A 311 -1.48 -11.01 18.07
C LEU A 311 -0.33 -10.96 17.06
N ARG A 312 -0.05 -9.78 16.51
CA ARG A 312 1.09 -9.55 15.61
C ARG A 312 2.43 -9.69 16.34
N GLU A 313 2.51 -9.34 17.63
CA GLU A 313 3.75 -9.46 18.42
C GLU A 313 4.01 -10.90 18.86
N ASP A 314 3.02 -11.55 19.48
CA ASP A 314 3.13 -12.93 19.93
C ASP A 314 1.75 -13.63 19.93
N GLU A 315 1.54 -14.48 18.92
CA GLU A 315 0.32 -15.27 18.78
C GLU A 315 0.19 -16.34 19.88
N ILE A 316 1.29 -16.91 20.35
CA ILE A 316 1.29 -17.98 21.36
C ILE A 316 0.89 -17.41 22.71
N ALA A 317 1.45 -16.26 23.10
CA ALA A 317 1.10 -15.56 24.33
C ALA A 317 -0.36 -15.08 24.33
N CYS A 318 -0.86 -14.56 23.19
CA CYS A 318 -2.27 -14.19 23.07
C CYS A 318 -3.20 -15.40 23.24
N ARG A 319 -2.80 -16.55 22.69
CA ARG A 319 -3.57 -17.79 22.80
C ARG A 319 -3.59 -18.35 24.22
N SER A 320 -2.49 -18.24 24.98
CA SER A 320 -2.49 -18.62 26.41
C SER A 320 -3.38 -17.72 27.27
N MET A 321 -3.63 -16.48 26.83
CA MET A 321 -4.55 -15.53 27.48
C MET A 321 -6.02 -15.73 27.05
N GLY A 322 -6.33 -16.74 26.24
CA GLY A 322 -7.70 -17.07 25.82
C GLY A 322 -8.23 -16.27 24.62
N LEU A 323 -7.39 -15.53 23.90
CA LEU A 323 -7.81 -14.83 22.68
C LEU A 323 -8.03 -15.82 21.53
N ASN A 324 -9.21 -15.74 20.90
CA ASN A 324 -9.48 -16.48 19.68
C ASN A 324 -8.78 -15.82 18.48
N HIS A 325 -7.58 -16.31 18.14
CA HIS A 325 -6.77 -15.82 17.01
C HIS A 325 -7.52 -15.84 15.67
N VAL A 326 -8.44 -16.79 15.44
CA VAL A 326 -9.20 -16.90 14.18
C VAL A 326 -10.13 -15.70 14.01
N LEU A 327 -10.99 -15.42 15.00
CA LEU A 327 -11.92 -14.28 14.93
C LEU A 327 -11.18 -12.94 14.85
N VAL A 328 -10.06 -12.85 15.58
CA VAL A 328 -9.23 -11.64 15.59
C VAL A 328 -8.60 -11.40 14.22
N LYS A 329 -7.97 -12.39 13.59
CA LYS A 329 -7.40 -12.22 12.25
C LYS A 329 -8.48 -12.06 11.17
N LEU A 330 -9.59 -12.79 11.27
CA LEU A 330 -10.70 -12.74 10.31
C LEU A 330 -11.32 -11.35 10.25
N SER A 331 -11.56 -10.71 11.40
CA SER A 331 -12.10 -9.35 11.45
C SER A 331 -11.15 -8.31 10.83
N ALA A 332 -9.82 -8.45 11.01
CA ALA A 332 -8.85 -7.59 10.34
C ALA A 332 -8.96 -7.72 8.82
N PHE A 333 -9.06 -8.95 8.33
CA PHE A 333 -9.16 -9.27 6.91
C PHE A 333 -10.48 -8.78 6.30
N THR A 334 -11.61 -8.98 6.98
CA THR A 334 -12.94 -8.48 6.57
C THR A 334 -12.97 -6.96 6.47
N ILE A 335 -12.39 -6.23 7.42
CA ILE A 335 -12.37 -4.76 7.44
C ILE A 335 -11.39 -4.20 6.40
N GLY A 336 -10.26 -4.88 6.19
CA GLY A 336 -9.33 -4.54 5.10
C GLY A 336 -9.93 -4.79 3.72
N ALA A 337 -10.64 -5.89 3.54
CA ALA A 337 -11.28 -6.23 2.27
C ALA A 337 -12.47 -5.31 1.96
N SER A 338 -13.28 -4.94 2.96
CA SER A 338 -14.40 -4.02 2.76
C SER A 338 -13.95 -2.63 2.31
N THR A 339 -12.85 -2.12 2.87
CA THR A 339 -12.23 -0.86 2.45
C THR A 339 -11.63 -0.94 1.04
N ALA A 340 -11.12 -2.10 0.62
CA ALA A 340 -10.71 -2.33 -0.76
C ALA A 340 -11.89 -2.29 -1.74
N GLY A 341 -13.02 -2.91 -1.35
CA GLY A 341 -14.26 -2.90 -2.14
C GLY A 341 -14.78 -1.48 -2.37
N LEU A 342 -14.76 -0.64 -1.33
CA LEU A 342 -15.09 0.79 -1.46
C LEU A 342 -14.19 1.48 -2.49
N ALA A 343 -12.87 1.22 -2.46
CA ALA A 343 -11.94 1.81 -3.42
C ALA A 343 -12.24 1.38 -4.87
N GLY A 344 -12.68 0.12 -5.05
CA GLY A 344 -13.10 -0.42 -6.34
C GLY A 344 -14.25 0.35 -6.98
N VAL A 345 -15.27 0.69 -6.19
CA VAL A 345 -16.43 1.47 -6.66
C VAL A 345 -16.00 2.85 -7.16
N PHE A 346 -15.11 3.53 -6.43
CA PHE A 346 -14.60 4.84 -6.84
C PHE A 346 -13.73 4.75 -8.09
N PHE A 347 -12.88 3.74 -8.21
CA PHE A 347 -12.08 3.52 -9.42
C PHE A 347 -12.95 3.28 -10.66
N ALA A 348 -13.94 2.38 -10.54
CA ALA A 348 -14.89 2.09 -11.60
C ALA A 348 -15.65 3.35 -12.03
N SER A 349 -16.12 4.15 -11.08
CA SER A 349 -16.85 5.41 -11.34
C SER A 349 -15.98 6.49 -11.99
N TYR A 350 -14.70 6.54 -11.60
CA TYR A 350 -13.71 7.46 -12.12
C TYR A 350 -13.32 7.11 -13.56
N GLN A 351 -12.99 5.85 -13.85
CA GLN A 351 -12.64 5.41 -15.22
C GLN A 351 -13.87 5.37 -16.14
N GLY A 352 -15.06 5.10 -15.62
CA GLY A 352 -16.29 4.90 -16.41
C GLY A 352 -16.31 3.57 -17.18
N PHE A 353 -15.30 2.73 -16.97
CA PHE A 353 -15.14 1.42 -17.58
C PHE A 353 -14.31 0.54 -16.66
N VAL A 354 -14.59 -0.76 -16.64
CA VAL A 354 -13.83 -1.73 -15.82
C VAL A 354 -13.37 -2.88 -16.71
N ASN A 355 -12.06 -3.16 -16.69
CA ASN A 355 -11.44 -4.23 -17.45
C ASN A 355 -10.62 -5.16 -16.52
N PRO A 356 -10.61 -6.51 -16.74
CA PRO A 356 -9.86 -7.42 -15.87
C PRO A 356 -8.34 -7.14 -15.85
N THR A 357 -7.80 -6.57 -16.92
CA THR A 357 -6.37 -6.21 -17.04
C THR A 357 -5.93 -5.08 -16.11
N SER A 358 -6.87 -4.34 -15.51
CA SER A 358 -6.56 -3.34 -14.49
C SER A 358 -6.32 -3.93 -13.09
N PHE A 359 -6.60 -5.22 -12.90
CA PHE A 359 -6.53 -5.89 -11.58
C PHE A 359 -5.43 -6.94 -11.55
N THR A 360 -4.19 -6.54 -11.79
CA THR A 360 -3.04 -7.46 -11.86
C THR A 360 -2.30 -7.58 -10.53
N PHE A 361 -1.48 -8.62 -10.40
CA PHE A 361 -0.53 -8.75 -9.29
C PHE A 361 0.37 -7.51 -9.11
N PHE A 362 0.78 -6.84 -10.19
CA PHE A 362 1.59 -5.61 -10.09
C PHE A 362 0.87 -4.49 -9.33
N GLU A 363 -0.44 -4.36 -9.50
CA GLU A 363 -1.25 -3.40 -8.73
C GLU A 363 -1.32 -3.78 -7.25
N SER A 364 -1.53 -5.06 -6.92
CA SER A 364 -1.41 -5.56 -5.54
C SER A 364 -0.05 -5.23 -4.93
N ALA A 365 1.04 -5.47 -5.66
CA ALA A 365 2.40 -5.19 -5.21
C ALA A 365 2.62 -3.69 -4.99
N LEU A 366 2.03 -2.82 -5.82
CA LEU A 366 2.07 -1.37 -5.63
C LEU A 366 1.31 -0.95 -4.36
N ILE A 367 0.15 -1.53 -4.08
CA ILE A 367 -0.61 -1.24 -2.84
C ILE A 367 0.19 -1.72 -1.62
N LEU A 368 0.79 -2.91 -1.67
CA LEU A 368 1.68 -3.40 -0.61
C LEU A 368 2.89 -2.47 -0.44
N ALA A 369 3.50 -2.04 -1.53
CA ALA A 369 4.60 -1.09 -1.53
C ALA A 369 4.21 0.20 -0.81
N ILE A 370 3.03 0.77 -1.07
CA ILE A 370 2.51 1.93 -0.34
C ILE A 370 2.48 1.69 1.18
N VAL A 371 2.04 0.52 1.62
CA VAL A 371 1.97 0.19 3.06
C VAL A 371 3.36 0.02 3.68
N VAL A 372 4.24 -0.70 3.00
CA VAL A 372 5.62 -0.94 3.46
C VAL A 372 6.41 0.38 3.48
N LEU A 373 6.30 1.17 2.41
CA LEU A 373 6.93 2.48 2.26
C LEU A 373 6.38 3.49 3.26
N GLY A 374 5.07 3.51 3.49
CA GLY A 374 4.47 4.37 4.51
C GLY A 374 4.93 4.01 5.93
N GLY A 375 5.21 2.73 6.14
CA GLY A 375 5.57 2.13 7.42
C GLY A 375 4.39 1.35 7.98
N MET A 376 4.55 0.03 8.10
CA MET A 376 3.52 -0.90 8.58
C MET A 376 2.91 -0.43 9.90
N GLY A 377 1.62 -0.09 9.92
CA GLY A 377 0.90 0.40 11.11
C GLY A 377 0.79 1.93 11.22
N SER A 378 1.54 2.71 10.43
CA SER A 378 1.46 4.17 10.42
C SER A 378 0.40 4.67 9.43
N THR A 379 -0.65 5.34 9.92
CA THR A 379 -1.71 5.89 9.05
C THR A 379 -1.18 7.02 8.17
N VAL A 380 -0.49 7.99 8.77
CA VAL A 380 -0.01 9.19 8.06
C VAL A 380 1.05 8.82 7.03
N GLY A 381 1.91 7.85 7.36
CA GLY A 381 2.95 7.38 6.45
C GLY A 381 2.36 6.78 5.19
N VAL A 382 1.29 5.97 5.33
CA VAL A 382 0.57 5.37 4.20
C VAL A 382 -0.09 6.43 3.31
N VAL A 383 -0.70 7.46 3.89
CA VAL A 383 -1.30 8.55 3.09
C VAL A 383 -0.23 9.25 2.24
N ILE A 384 0.91 9.60 2.84
CA ILE A 384 2.00 10.26 2.12
C ILE A 384 2.59 9.33 1.06
N ALA A 385 2.85 8.07 1.41
CA ALA A 385 3.38 7.08 0.49
C ALA A 385 2.45 6.84 -0.71
N ALA A 386 1.15 6.80 -0.49
CA ALA A 386 0.16 6.66 -1.55
C ALA A 386 0.26 7.82 -2.54
N PHE A 387 0.29 9.07 -2.07
CA PHE A 387 0.46 10.23 -2.96
C PHE A 387 1.81 10.21 -3.67
N VAL A 388 2.91 9.90 -2.98
CA VAL A 388 4.24 9.84 -3.62
C VAL A 388 4.27 8.78 -4.71
N LEU A 389 3.78 7.56 -4.44
CA LEU A 389 3.84 6.45 -5.39
C LEU A 389 2.79 6.51 -6.50
N THR A 390 1.77 7.36 -6.38
CA THR A 390 0.78 7.58 -7.44
C THR A 390 1.08 8.81 -8.29
N VAL A 391 1.42 9.93 -7.65
CA VAL A 391 1.66 11.21 -8.32
C VAL A 391 3.03 11.24 -8.98
N ALA A 392 4.08 10.70 -8.35
CA ALA A 392 5.43 10.75 -8.95
C ALA A 392 5.50 10.02 -10.31
N PRO A 393 4.94 8.81 -10.48
CA PRO A 393 4.92 8.16 -11.79
C PRO A 393 4.04 8.87 -12.82
N GLU A 394 3.03 9.63 -12.39
CA GLU A 394 2.18 10.42 -13.28
C GLU A 394 2.89 11.70 -13.75
N MET A 395 3.71 12.32 -12.90
CA MET A 395 4.61 13.40 -13.31
C MET A 395 5.70 12.92 -14.27
N LEU A 396 6.12 11.66 -14.15
CA LEU A 396 7.08 10.99 -15.04
C LEU A 396 6.43 10.37 -16.29
N ARG A 397 5.16 10.68 -16.58
CA ARG A 397 4.42 10.09 -17.70
C ARG A 397 5.08 10.34 -19.06
N SER A 398 5.83 11.43 -19.21
CA SER A 398 6.63 11.71 -20.41
C SER A 398 7.77 10.69 -20.65
N PHE A 399 8.17 9.94 -19.62
CA PHE A 399 9.18 8.87 -19.67
C PHE A 399 8.53 7.49 -19.46
N ALA A 400 7.41 7.23 -20.14
CA ALA A 400 6.56 6.05 -19.93
C ALA A 400 7.32 4.71 -19.91
N GLU A 401 8.32 4.54 -20.77
CA GLU A 401 9.15 3.31 -20.84
C GLU A 401 10.01 3.09 -19.58
N TYR A 402 10.45 4.16 -18.92
CA TYR A 402 11.31 4.09 -17.73
C TYR A 402 10.52 4.17 -16.42
N ARG A 403 9.19 4.31 -16.45
CA ARG A 403 8.34 4.48 -15.26
C ARG A 403 8.53 3.35 -14.25
N VAL A 404 8.51 2.10 -14.71
CA VAL A 404 8.66 0.92 -13.85
C VAL A 404 10.07 0.81 -13.28
N LEU A 405 11.10 1.17 -14.07
CA LEU A 405 12.49 1.19 -13.64
C LEU A 405 12.72 2.26 -12.55
N LEU A 406 12.27 3.49 -12.79
CA LEU A 406 12.37 4.59 -11.83
C LEU A 406 11.60 4.28 -10.54
N PHE A 407 10.44 3.65 -10.64
CA PHE A 407 9.69 3.16 -9.49
C PHE A 407 10.48 2.14 -8.67
N GLY A 408 11.08 1.14 -9.32
CA GLY A 408 11.92 0.13 -8.65
C GLY A 408 13.13 0.76 -7.94
N ILE A 409 13.81 1.71 -8.61
CA ILE A 409 14.92 2.47 -8.03
C ILE A 409 14.45 3.29 -6.82
N LEU A 410 13.32 3.98 -6.93
CA LEU A 410 12.76 4.78 -5.83
C LEU A 410 12.40 3.90 -4.63
N MET A 411 11.81 2.72 -4.86
CA MET A 411 11.53 1.72 -3.83
C MET A 411 12.81 1.25 -3.13
N VAL A 412 13.85 0.88 -3.89
CA VAL A 412 15.13 0.43 -3.32
C VAL A 412 15.81 1.55 -2.54
N LEU A 413 15.91 2.76 -3.09
CA LEU A 413 16.49 3.92 -2.41
C LEU A 413 15.77 4.23 -1.10
N MET A 414 14.45 4.14 -1.11
CA MET A 414 13.62 4.38 0.07
C MET A 414 13.79 3.25 1.11
N MET A 415 13.84 1.99 0.70
CA MET A 415 14.17 0.87 1.60
C MET A 415 15.57 1.02 2.21
N ILE A 416 16.54 1.53 1.44
CA ILE A 416 17.89 1.82 1.93
C ILE A 416 17.86 2.97 2.94
N TRP A 417 17.18 4.08 2.67
CA TRP A 417 17.21 5.26 3.55
C TRP A 417 16.29 5.14 4.78
N ARG A 418 15.14 4.46 4.67
CA ARG A 418 14.13 4.37 5.74
C ARG A 418 13.45 2.98 5.75
N PRO A 419 14.11 1.93 6.27
CA PRO A 419 13.61 0.54 6.24
C PRO A 419 12.33 0.30 7.08
N ARG A 420 11.96 1.22 7.98
CA ARG A 420 10.69 1.18 8.74
C ARG A 420 9.57 2.02 8.11
N GLY A 421 9.78 2.53 6.89
CA GLY A 421 8.87 3.42 6.20
C GLY A 421 9.07 4.91 6.50
N LEU A 422 8.28 5.76 5.84
CA LEU A 422 8.35 7.23 5.90
C LEU A 422 8.16 7.71 7.34
N ILE A 423 7.19 7.14 8.06
CA ILE A 423 6.83 7.53 9.42
C ILE A 423 6.90 6.30 10.33
N ARG A 424 7.72 6.37 11.38
CA ARG A 424 7.83 5.30 12.39
C ARG A 424 6.54 5.21 13.20
N ILE A 425 6.13 3.98 13.51
CA ILE A 425 5.03 3.71 14.46
C ILE A 425 5.39 4.31 15.81
N SER A 426 4.44 5.01 16.41
CA SER A 426 4.59 5.56 17.75
C SER A 426 3.44 5.08 18.62
N ARG A 427 3.76 4.57 19.82
CA ARG A 427 2.78 4.10 20.80
C ARG A 427 2.52 5.21 21.81
N THR A 428 1.26 5.51 22.09
CA THR A 428 0.91 6.28 23.29
C THR A 428 0.99 5.36 24.50
N GLY A 429 1.83 5.69 25.47
CA GLY A 429 1.92 4.95 26.72
C GLY A 429 0.58 4.92 27.45
N VAL A 430 0.21 3.75 28.00
CA VAL A 430 -0.97 3.61 28.84
C VAL A 430 -0.66 4.23 30.20
N ARG A 431 -1.52 5.13 30.70
CA ARG A 431 -1.40 5.60 32.09
C ARG A 431 -1.66 4.41 33.02
N PRO A 432 -0.72 4.04 33.91
CA PRO A 432 -1.02 3.07 34.95
C PRO A 432 -2.18 3.59 35.81
N ARG A 433 -3.07 2.69 36.23
CA ARG A 433 -4.16 3.02 37.16
C ARG A 433 -3.53 3.57 38.45
N LYS A 434 -4.04 4.72 38.96
CA LYS A 434 -3.58 5.30 40.24
C LYS A 434 -3.66 4.21 41.32
N GLY A 435 -2.49 3.86 41.89
CA GLY A 435 -2.32 2.77 42.86
C GLY A 435 -1.27 1.71 42.48
N VAL A 436 -0.96 1.52 41.19
CA VAL A 436 0.03 0.50 40.75
C VAL A 436 1.47 1.02 40.86
N LEU A 437 1.69 2.32 40.63
CA LEU A 437 3.04 2.92 40.69
C LEU A 437 3.56 3.15 42.11
N ALA A 438 2.67 3.29 43.10
CA ALA A 438 3.06 3.52 44.50
C ALA A 438 3.82 2.31 45.10
N LYS A 439 3.77 1.15 44.46
CA LYS A 439 4.48 -0.06 44.90
C LYS A 439 5.87 -0.23 44.26
N VAL A 440 6.21 0.58 43.26
CA VAL A 440 7.48 0.48 42.51
C VAL A 440 8.51 1.51 42.98
N GLU A 441 8.08 2.63 43.58
CA GLU A 441 8.98 3.64 44.16
C GLU A 441 9.34 3.36 45.63
N GLY A 442 8.87 2.24 46.19
CA GLY A 442 9.11 1.83 47.58
C GLY A 442 9.81 0.47 47.75
N ALA A 443 10.53 -0.01 46.73
CA ALA A 443 11.31 -1.25 46.77
C ALA A 443 12.79 -0.99 46.44
#